data_AF-A0A1F7QA49-F1
#
_entry.id   AF-A0A1F7QA49-F1
#
_cell.length_a   1.000
_cell.length_b   1.000
_cell.length_c   1.000
_cell.angle_alpha   90.00
_cell.angle_beta   90.00
_cell.angle_gamma   90.00
#
_symmetry.space_group_name_H-M   'P 1'
#
loop_
_entity.id
_entity.type
_entity.pdbx_description
1 polymer ?
#
loop_
_entity_poly.entity_id
_entity_poly.type
_entity_poly.pdbx_seq_one_letter_code
_entity_poly.pdbx_strand_id
1 'polypeptide(L)'
;MSRTPSQCLEIEPALAATATGDGDAAEAARVETHVRACAPCRAAFARYRDLGRAVAAWGRAPETPPDAARARLESRLANLRARTLLYRVFSSPLGDLLIARSEDGVSLVEYLAGRDLRHSRLLRAAGVEALEDGAEVEVLYRELLEYLEHKRTRLEWPLDLRLARSDFHRRVLEATAGIPYGAVMSYAGVACEIGKPAAVRAVAQALRWNPLPIVVPCHRVVGASGALTGYAGARVALKQRLLAVEGVPAVRGRDDYRIPRDAMYVRTPGSAEYCLPSCTWLERVEQPQRIVRFGSRASAEAAGLAPCTDCRPDLHPLAR
;
A
#
# COMPACT_ATOMS: atom_id res chain seq x y z
N MET A 1 23.34 -52.80 -51.17
CA MET A 1 24.06 -52.15 -50.05
C MET A 1 25.51 -51.94 -50.50
N SER A 2 25.87 -50.72 -50.90
CA SER A 2 27.25 -50.42 -51.31
C SER A 2 28.15 -50.52 -50.07
N ARG A 3 29.12 -51.44 -50.08
CA ARG A 3 30.12 -51.54 -49.00
C ARG A 3 30.96 -50.27 -49.01
N THR A 4 30.94 -49.51 -47.93
CA THR A 4 31.84 -48.38 -47.72
C THR A 4 33.30 -48.86 -47.89
N PRO A 5 34.11 -48.22 -48.74
CA PRO A 5 35.51 -48.62 -48.93
C PRO A 5 36.27 -48.61 -47.60
N SER A 6 37.18 -49.55 -47.36
CA SER A 6 37.96 -49.65 -46.10
C SER A 6 38.67 -48.36 -45.75
N GLN A 7 39.19 -47.66 -46.76
CA GLN A 7 39.86 -46.36 -46.63
C GLN A 7 38.95 -45.24 -46.13
N CYS A 8 37.62 -45.34 -46.33
CA CYS A 8 36.66 -44.37 -45.79
C CYS A 8 36.37 -44.64 -44.30
N LEU A 9 36.36 -45.91 -43.88
CA LEU A 9 36.18 -46.29 -42.47
C LEU A 9 37.39 -45.89 -41.61
N GLU A 10 38.59 -46.00 -42.17
CA GLU A 10 39.83 -45.58 -41.51
C GLU A 10 39.91 -44.06 -41.27
N ILE A 11 39.24 -43.27 -42.11
CA ILE A 11 39.30 -41.80 -42.03
C ILE A 11 38.14 -41.16 -41.29
N GLU A 12 37.06 -41.92 -41.08
CA GLU A 12 35.83 -41.45 -40.44
C GLU A 12 36.06 -40.76 -39.08
N PRO A 13 36.90 -41.29 -38.17
CA PRO A 13 37.17 -40.63 -36.88
C PRO A 13 37.87 -39.26 -37.05
N ALA A 14 38.76 -39.16 -38.04
CA ALA A 14 39.55 -37.95 -38.30
C ALA A 14 38.76 -36.86 -39.04
N LEU A 15 37.66 -37.22 -39.73
CA LEU A 15 36.81 -36.26 -40.46
C LEU A 15 36.19 -35.23 -39.54
N ALA A 16 35.63 -35.66 -38.41
CA ALA A 16 34.98 -34.76 -37.45
C ALA A 16 36.01 -33.87 -36.75
N ALA A 17 37.10 -34.45 -36.22
CA ALA A 17 38.16 -33.73 -35.53
C ALA A 17 38.82 -32.67 -36.43
N THR A 18 39.16 -33.03 -37.68
CA THR A 18 39.72 -32.07 -38.65
C THR A 18 38.69 -30.99 -39.02
N ALA A 19 37.40 -31.33 -39.12
CA ALA A 19 36.36 -30.37 -39.50
C ALA A 19 36.07 -29.32 -38.42
N THR A 20 36.23 -29.67 -37.13
CA THR A 20 36.06 -28.76 -35.99
C THR A 20 37.35 -28.05 -35.59
N GLY A 21 38.51 -28.49 -36.11
CA GLY A 21 39.82 -27.89 -35.84
C GLY A 21 40.59 -28.56 -34.68
N ASP A 22 40.14 -29.73 -34.24
CA ASP A 22 40.72 -30.52 -33.14
C ASP A 22 41.72 -31.59 -33.63
N GLY A 23 41.86 -31.77 -34.95
CA GLY A 23 42.80 -32.72 -35.55
C GLY A 23 44.22 -32.18 -35.66
N ASP A 24 45.22 -33.06 -35.59
CA ASP A 24 46.61 -32.68 -35.78
C ASP A 24 46.95 -32.38 -37.26
N ALA A 25 48.12 -31.79 -37.54
CA ALA A 25 48.52 -31.41 -38.89
C ALA A 25 48.64 -32.60 -39.85
N ALA A 26 48.98 -33.79 -39.34
CA ALA A 26 49.12 -35.00 -40.14
C ALA A 26 47.73 -35.61 -40.44
N GLU A 27 46.81 -35.60 -39.48
CA GLU A 27 45.40 -35.96 -39.63
C GLU A 27 44.71 -35.06 -40.64
N ALA A 28 44.92 -33.75 -40.53
CA ALA A 28 44.35 -32.77 -41.45
C ALA A 28 44.83 -33.01 -42.89
N ALA A 29 46.12 -33.24 -43.10
CA ALA A 29 46.68 -33.54 -44.42
C ALA A 29 46.12 -34.85 -45.02
N ARG A 30 45.95 -35.89 -44.19
CA ARG A 30 45.33 -37.16 -44.60
C ARG A 30 43.87 -36.97 -44.99
N VAL A 31 43.09 -36.27 -44.16
CA VAL A 31 41.69 -35.94 -44.41
C VAL A 31 41.53 -35.14 -45.69
N GLU A 32 42.32 -34.08 -45.89
CA GLU A 32 42.28 -33.25 -47.09
C GLU A 32 42.58 -34.04 -48.36
N THR A 33 43.58 -34.92 -48.31
CA THR A 33 43.95 -35.77 -49.45
C THR A 33 42.82 -36.73 -49.81
N HIS A 34 42.20 -37.36 -48.82
CA HIS A 34 41.13 -38.32 -49.05
C HIS A 34 39.82 -37.67 -49.51
N VAL A 35 39.39 -36.57 -48.89
CA VAL A 35 38.14 -35.89 -49.28
C VAL A 35 38.25 -35.30 -50.68
N ARG A 36 39.47 -35.03 -51.20
CA ARG A 36 39.69 -34.65 -52.60
C ARG A 36 39.35 -35.77 -53.59
N ALA A 37 39.53 -37.02 -53.21
CA ALA A 37 39.27 -38.19 -54.05
C ALA A 37 37.90 -38.86 -53.78
N CYS A 38 37.29 -38.65 -52.61
CA CYS A 38 36.06 -39.36 -52.19
C CYS A 38 34.88 -38.40 -51.98
N ALA A 39 33.88 -38.45 -52.87
CA ALA A 39 32.69 -37.58 -52.79
C ALA A 39 31.82 -37.78 -51.52
N PRO A 40 31.54 -39.01 -51.05
CA PRO A 40 30.82 -39.23 -49.80
C PRO A 40 31.51 -38.62 -48.56
N CYS A 41 32.83 -38.83 -48.42
CA CYS A 41 33.61 -38.28 -47.32
C CYS A 41 33.71 -36.74 -47.39
N ARG A 42 33.78 -36.17 -48.60
CA ARG A 42 33.71 -34.71 -48.80
C ARG A 42 32.39 -34.12 -48.31
N ALA A 43 31.26 -34.78 -48.62
CA ALA A 43 29.95 -34.34 -48.16
C ALA A 43 29.82 -34.46 -46.63
N ALA A 44 30.34 -35.53 -46.03
CA ALA A 44 30.40 -35.68 -44.57
C ALA A 44 31.25 -34.61 -43.90
N PHE A 45 32.44 -34.33 -44.44
CA PHE A 45 33.34 -33.28 -43.96
C PHE A 45 32.68 -31.89 -44.01
N ALA A 46 31.98 -31.57 -45.10
CA ALA A 46 31.23 -30.32 -45.23
C ALA A 46 30.17 -30.17 -44.13
N ARG A 47 29.39 -31.23 -43.87
CA ARG A 47 28.39 -31.25 -42.79
C ARG A 47 29.01 -31.00 -41.41
N TYR A 48 30.14 -31.63 -41.11
CA TYR A 48 30.84 -31.40 -39.84
C TYR A 48 31.37 -29.97 -39.72
N ARG A 49 31.85 -29.37 -40.81
CA ARG A 49 32.27 -27.96 -40.81
C ARG A 49 31.10 -26.99 -40.62
N ASP A 50 29.95 -27.29 -41.23
CA ASP A 50 28.72 -26.52 -41.02
C ASP A 50 28.27 -26.60 -39.56
N LEU A 51 28.29 -27.79 -38.97
CA LEU A 51 27.98 -28.01 -37.56
C LEU A 51 28.96 -27.24 -36.65
N GLY A 52 30.27 -27.34 -36.91
CA GLY A 52 31.30 -26.62 -36.15
C GLY A 52 31.12 -25.10 -36.21
N ARG A 53 30.75 -24.55 -37.38
CA ARG A 53 30.41 -23.13 -37.53
C ARG A 53 29.17 -22.74 -36.72
N ALA A 54 28.12 -23.57 -36.73
CA ALA A 54 26.90 -23.31 -35.97
C ALA A 54 27.15 -23.33 -34.45
N VAL A 55 27.91 -24.30 -33.95
CA VAL A 55 28.31 -24.39 -32.54
C VAL A 55 29.19 -23.20 -32.13
N ALA A 56 30.16 -22.82 -32.97
CA ALA A 56 30.99 -21.64 -32.73
C ALA A 56 30.23 -20.31 -32.80
N ALA A 57 29.07 -20.27 -33.48
CA ALA A 57 28.18 -19.12 -33.49
C ALA A 57 27.34 -19.05 -32.20
N TRP A 58 26.93 -20.19 -31.62
CA TRP A 58 26.23 -20.23 -30.33
C TRP A 58 27.09 -19.73 -29.17
N GLY A 59 28.38 -20.05 -29.16
CA GLY A 59 29.34 -19.49 -28.19
C GLY A 59 29.63 -17.99 -28.34
N ARG A 60 29.12 -17.34 -29.40
CA ARG A 60 29.24 -15.89 -29.66
C ARG A 60 27.92 -15.14 -29.50
N ALA A 61 26.88 -15.77 -28.95
CA ALA A 61 25.71 -15.03 -28.53
C ALA A 61 26.18 -13.90 -27.60
N PRO A 62 25.75 -12.64 -27.81
CA PRO A 62 26.23 -11.53 -27.00
C PRO A 62 25.88 -11.84 -25.53
N GLU A 63 26.91 -12.11 -24.73
CA GLU A 63 26.74 -12.17 -23.28
C GLU A 63 26.20 -10.81 -22.86
N THR A 64 24.99 -10.78 -22.31
CA THR A 64 24.54 -9.58 -21.62
C THR A 64 25.51 -9.41 -20.46
N PRO A 65 26.22 -8.28 -20.32
CA PRO A 65 27.13 -8.07 -19.20
C PRO A 65 26.38 -8.40 -17.90
N PRO A 66 26.97 -9.15 -16.96
CA PRO A 66 26.29 -9.57 -15.74
C PRO A 66 25.59 -8.41 -15.01
N ASP A 67 26.17 -7.22 -15.04
CA ASP A 67 25.62 -6.00 -14.46
C ASP A 67 24.34 -5.52 -15.17
N ALA A 68 24.27 -5.60 -16.50
CA ALA A 68 23.08 -5.23 -17.26
C ALA A 68 21.94 -6.25 -17.06
N ALA A 69 22.27 -7.54 -16.95
CA ALA A 69 21.30 -8.58 -16.59
C ALA A 69 20.76 -8.39 -15.16
N ARG A 70 21.65 -8.07 -14.21
CA ARG A 70 21.30 -7.75 -12.83
C ARG A 70 20.41 -6.52 -12.73
N ALA A 71 20.78 -5.41 -13.36
CA ALA A 71 19.99 -4.19 -13.36
C ALA A 71 18.58 -4.41 -13.94
N ARG A 72 18.47 -5.25 -14.99
CA ARG A 72 17.17 -5.62 -15.57
C ARG A 72 16.32 -6.45 -14.60
N LEU A 73 16.93 -7.38 -13.86
CA LEU A 73 16.24 -8.16 -12.83
C LEU A 73 15.80 -7.28 -11.66
N GLU A 74 16.67 -6.39 -11.18
CA GLU A 74 16.35 -5.44 -10.11
C GLU A 74 15.19 -4.51 -10.50
N SER A 75 15.21 -3.97 -11.72
CA SER A 75 14.11 -3.15 -12.25
C SER A 75 12.80 -3.92 -12.36
N ARG A 76 12.83 -5.19 -12.81
CA ARG A 76 11.65 -6.05 -12.86
C ARG A 76 11.11 -6.39 -11.47
N LEU A 77 11.98 -6.72 -10.54
CA LEU A 77 11.60 -7.01 -9.16
C LEU A 77 11.00 -5.79 -8.49
N ALA A 78 11.59 -4.61 -8.67
CA ALA A 78 11.03 -3.34 -8.19
C ALA A 78 9.65 -3.07 -8.78
N ASN A 79 9.43 -3.35 -10.07
CA ASN A 79 8.12 -3.20 -10.69
C ASN A 79 7.06 -4.16 -10.11
N LEU A 80 7.43 -5.43 -9.89
CA LEU A 80 6.55 -6.43 -9.27
C LEU A 80 6.18 -6.03 -7.84
N ARG A 81 7.18 -5.65 -7.04
CA ARG A 81 7.00 -5.17 -5.66
C ARG A 81 6.08 -3.96 -5.58
N ALA A 82 6.29 -2.97 -6.44
CA ALA A 82 5.46 -1.77 -6.48
C ALA A 82 3.98 -2.09 -6.77
N ARG A 83 3.70 -3.16 -7.51
CA ARG A 83 2.35 -3.56 -7.93
C ARG A 83 1.68 -4.56 -6.99
N THR A 84 2.44 -5.22 -6.12
CA THR A 84 1.92 -6.27 -5.24
C THR A 84 1.23 -5.66 -4.02
N LEU A 85 0.03 -6.17 -3.70
CA LEU A 85 -0.65 -5.93 -2.44
C LEU A 85 -0.91 -7.25 -1.73
N LEU A 86 -0.32 -7.41 -0.55
CA LEU A 86 -0.60 -8.51 0.37
C LEU A 86 -1.90 -8.19 1.11
N TYR A 87 -2.85 -9.12 1.14
CA TYR A 87 -4.14 -8.88 1.78
C TYR A 87 -4.66 -10.07 2.57
N ARG A 88 -5.65 -9.79 3.43
CA ARG A 88 -6.53 -10.83 3.98
C ARG A 88 -7.86 -10.29 4.46
N VAL A 89 -8.81 -11.21 4.66
CA VAL A 89 -10.14 -10.93 5.21
C VAL A 89 -10.27 -11.49 6.62
N PHE A 90 -10.58 -10.61 7.56
CA PHE A 90 -10.78 -10.93 8.98
C PHE A 90 -12.21 -10.64 9.39
N SER A 91 -12.76 -11.46 10.28
CA SER A 91 -14.01 -11.13 10.95
C SER A 91 -13.70 -10.24 12.15
N SER A 92 -14.44 -9.15 12.35
CA SER A 92 -14.18 -8.20 13.44
C SER A 92 -15.49 -7.76 14.11
N PRO A 93 -15.42 -7.09 15.28
CA PRO A 93 -16.60 -6.44 15.85
C PRO A 93 -17.30 -5.46 14.89
N LEU A 94 -16.58 -4.91 13.90
CA LEU A 94 -17.12 -3.96 12.91
C LEU A 94 -17.69 -4.65 11.65
N GLY A 95 -17.74 -5.98 11.63
CA GLY A 95 -18.03 -6.80 10.46
C GLY A 95 -16.76 -7.36 9.81
N ASP A 96 -16.91 -8.02 8.66
CA ASP A 96 -15.77 -8.52 7.91
C ASP A 96 -14.95 -7.36 7.33
N LEU A 97 -13.64 -7.41 7.53
CA LEU A 97 -12.67 -6.41 7.15
C LEU A 97 -11.62 -7.02 6.23
N LEU A 98 -11.40 -6.40 5.09
CA LEU A 98 -10.22 -6.63 4.29
C LEU A 98 -9.15 -5.62 4.69
N ILE A 99 -7.94 -6.11 4.96
CA ILE A 99 -6.75 -5.28 5.14
C ILE A 99 -5.77 -5.67 4.03
N ALA A 100 -5.28 -4.68 3.28
CA ALA A 100 -4.23 -4.87 2.28
C ALA A 100 -3.09 -3.86 2.46
N ARG A 101 -1.86 -4.33 2.22
CA ARG A 101 -0.64 -3.54 2.32
C ARG A 101 0.29 -3.78 1.14
N SER A 102 1.12 -2.80 0.86
CA SER A 102 2.30 -2.91 0.01
C SER A 102 3.56 -2.91 0.87
N GLU A 103 4.73 -2.87 0.23
CA GLU A 103 6.01 -2.61 0.89
C GLU A 103 6.04 -1.20 1.52
N ASP A 104 5.33 -0.22 0.96
CA ASP A 104 5.30 1.18 1.44
C ASP A 104 4.40 1.38 2.66
N GLY A 105 3.44 0.46 2.90
CA GLY A 105 2.51 0.57 4.01
C GLY A 105 1.13 -0.01 3.72
N VAL A 106 0.17 0.29 4.60
CA VAL A 106 -1.22 -0.13 4.45
C VAL A 106 -1.88 0.71 3.37
N SER A 107 -2.41 0.05 2.35
CA SER A 107 -2.93 0.69 1.13
C SER A 107 -4.46 0.66 1.07
N LEU A 108 -5.09 -0.31 1.74
CA LEU A 108 -6.55 -0.48 1.75
C LEU A 108 -7.03 -1.12 3.06
N VAL A 109 -8.07 -0.54 3.64
CA VAL A 109 -8.94 -1.16 4.64
C VAL A 109 -10.36 -1.08 4.12
N GLU A 110 -11.06 -2.20 3.99
CA GLU A 110 -12.40 -2.21 3.40
C GLU A 110 -13.37 -3.02 4.26
N TYR A 111 -14.51 -2.40 4.60
CA TYR A 111 -15.60 -3.13 5.20
C TYR A 111 -16.33 -3.95 4.12
N LEU A 112 -16.31 -5.26 4.26
CA LEU A 112 -16.99 -6.15 3.32
C LEU A 112 -18.42 -6.47 3.78
N ALA A 113 -19.21 -7.02 2.85
CA ALA A 113 -20.50 -7.64 3.13
C ALA A 113 -20.32 -9.15 2.98
N GLY A 114 -19.79 -9.80 4.03
CA GLY A 114 -19.29 -11.17 3.96
C GLY A 114 -17.86 -11.25 3.43
N ARG A 115 -17.41 -12.45 3.04
CA ARG A 115 -16.07 -12.68 2.47
C ARG A 115 -16.00 -12.55 0.94
N ASP A 116 -17.02 -11.95 0.32
CA ASP A 116 -17.03 -11.73 -1.14
C ASP A 116 -16.16 -10.53 -1.54
N LEU A 117 -15.19 -10.79 -2.42
CA LEU A 117 -14.24 -9.80 -2.93
C LEU A 117 -14.64 -9.20 -4.29
N ARG A 118 -15.69 -9.71 -4.95
CA ARG A 118 -16.09 -9.27 -6.32
C ARG A 118 -16.26 -7.76 -6.44
N HIS A 119 -16.72 -7.11 -5.37
CA HIS A 119 -16.94 -5.68 -5.31
C HIS A 119 -15.86 -4.91 -4.53
N SER A 120 -14.79 -5.58 -4.10
CA SER A 120 -13.69 -4.93 -3.39
C SER A 120 -12.94 -3.96 -4.28
N ARG A 121 -12.46 -2.86 -3.69
CA ARG A 121 -11.54 -1.93 -4.38
C ARG A 121 -10.21 -2.60 -4.73
N LEU A 122 -9.81 -3.62 -3.99
CA LEU A 122 -8.59 -4.39 -4.25
C LEU A 122 -8.57 -4.97 -5.66
N LEU A 123 -9.63 -5.70 -6.04
CA LEU A 123 -9.72 -6.37 -7.34
C LEU A 123 -9.96 -5.41 -8.51
N ARG A 124 -10.44 -4.19 -8.24
CA ARG A 124 -10.66 -3.16 -9.25
C ARG A 124 -9.47 -2.24 -9.46
N ALA A 125 -8.45 -2.31 -8.59
CA ALA A 125 -7.29 -1.44 -8.68
C ALA A 125 -6.44 -1.81 -9.92
N ALA A 126 -6.38 -0.91 -10.89
CA ALA A 126 -5.62 -1.14 -12.11
C ALA A 126 -4.13 -1.31 -11.78
N GLY A 127 -3.49 -2.34 -12.36
CA GLY A 127 -2.07 -2.59 -12.19
C GLY A 127 -1.67 -3.19 -10.84
N VAL A 128 -2.63 -3.51 -9.96
CA VAL A 128 -2.38 -4.20 -8.69
C VAL A 128 -2.42 -5.71 -8.88
N GLU A 129 -1.47 -6.40 -8.26
CA GLU A 129 -1.46 -7.86 -8.09
C GLU A 129 -1.77 -8.18 -6.63
N ALA A 130 -2.96 -8.73 -6.37
CA ALA A 130 -3.44 -9.03 -5.04
C ALA A 130 -3.02 -10.45 -4.64
N LEU A 131 -2.21 -10.57 -3.59
CA LEU A 131 -1.76 -11.84 -3.04
C LEU A 131 -2.31 -12.01 -1.63
N GLU A 132 -2.99 -13.12 -1.38
CA GLU A 132 -3.48 -13.41 -0.03
C GLU A 132 -2.30 -13.91 0.84
N ASP A 133 -1.96 -13.19 1.91
CA ASP A 133 -0.78 -13.50 2.74
C ASP A 133 -0.99 -13.24 4.25
N GLY A 134 -0.22 -14.02 5.03
CA GLY A 134 -0.43 -14.45 6.41
C GLY A 134 0.29 -13.64 7.51
N ALA A 135 1.59 -13.42 7.44
CA ALA A 135 2.30 -12.98 8.64
C ALA A 135 2.07 -11.48 8.94
N GLU A 136 2.34 -10.63 7.98
CA GLU A 136 2.37 -9.17 8.20
C GLU A 136 0.98 -8.57 8.40
N VAL A 137 0.00 -9.07 7.64
CA VAL A 137 -1.39 -8.58 7.73
C VAL A 137 -2.06 -9.04 9.03
N GLU A 138 -1.64 -10.17 9.64
CA GLU A 138 -2.13 -10.57 10.98
C GLU A 138 -1.70 -9.60 12.07
N VAL A 139 -0.47 -9.10 11.98
CA VAL A 139 0.03 -8.12 12.94
C VAL A 139 -0.85 -6.89 12.93
N LEU A 140 -1.15 -6.35 11.74
CA LEU A 140 -2.07 -5.22 11.57
C LEU A 140 -3.46 -5.53 12.14
N TYR A 141 -4.00 -6.73 11.87
CA TYR A 141 -5.30 -7.12 12.40
C TYR A 141 -5.32 -7.20 13.94
N ARG A 142 -4.28 -7.77 14.56
CA ARG A 142 -4.14 -7.81 16.03
C ARG A 142 -4.08 -6.40 16.63
N GLU A 143 -3.29 -5.51 16.05
CA GLU A 143 -3.20 -4.12 16.51
C GLU A 143 -4.54 -3.39 16.37
N LEU A 144 -5.30 -3.70 15.31
CA LEU A 144 -6.65 -3.19 15.14
C LEU A 144 -7.59 -3.73 16.21
N LEU A 145 -7.51 -5.00 16.60
CA LEU A 145 -8.30 -5.53 17.70
C LEU A 145 -7.95 -4.86 19.03
N GLU A 146 -6.65 -4.70 19.34
CA GLU A 146 -6.20 -3.95 20.53
C GLU A 146 -6.77 -2.53 20.54
N TYR A 147 -6.83 -1.88 19.38
CA TYR A 147 -7.42 -0.56 19.22
C TYR A 147 -8.92 -0.57 19.53
N LEU A 148 -9.67 -1.51 18.96
CA LEU A 148 -11.11 -1.65 19.21
C LEU A 148 -11.43 -2.04 20.66
N GLU A 149 -10.50 -2.69 21.34
CA GLU A 149 -10.58 -3.07 22.75
C GLU A 149 -10.05 -2.00 23.72
N HIS A 150 -9.73 -0.79 23.23
CA HIS A 150 -9.19 0.33 24.04
C HIS A 150 -7.82 0.05 24.67
N LYS A 151 -7.12 -1.03 24.26
CA LYS A 151 -5.77 -1.37 24.70
C LYS A 151 -4.70 -0.58 23.95
N ARG A 152 -5.07 0.04 22.83
CA ARG A 152 -4.21 0.84 21.96
C ARG A 152 -4.96 2.08 21.49
N THR A 153 -4.29 3.23 21.51
CA THR A 153 -4.88 4.52 21.08
C THR A 153 -4.31 5.01 19.73
N ARG A 154 -3.27 4.37 19.19
CA ARG A 154 -2.62 4.75 17.93
C ARG A 154 -2.34 3.54 17.05
N LEU A 155 -2.67 3.67 15.77
CA LEU A 155 -2.26 2.74 14.72
C LEU A 155 -1.14 3.41 13.93
N GLU A 156 0.11 3.15 14.30
CA GLU A 156 1.31 3.76 13.70
C GLU A 156 1.71 3.09 12.37
N TRP A 157 0.71 2.80 11.56
CA TRP A 157 0.90 2.13 10.28
C TRP A 157 1.45 3.11 9.25
N PRO A 158 2.55 2.78 8.54
CA PRO A 158 2.91 3.49 7.33
C PRO A 158 1.71 3.49 6.37
N LEU A 159 1.38 4.66 5.82
CA LEU A 159 0.21 4.83 4.94
C LEU A 159 0.66 4.90 3.50
N ASP A 160 0.11 4.00 2.70
CA ASP A 160 0.31 3.99 1.26
C ASP A 160 -0.92 4.57 0.57
N LEU A 161 -0.82 5.86 0.23
CA LEU A 161 -1.91 6.63 -0.37
C LEU A 161 -2.03 6.44 -1.89
N ARG A 162 -1.54 5.32 -2.46
CA ARG A 162 -1.63 5.02 -3.91
C ARG A 162 -3.07 5.00 -4.43
N LEU A 163 -4.05 4.67 -3.58
CA LEU A 163 -5.47 4.66 -3.95
C LEU A 163 -6.14 6.04 -3.81
N ALA A 164 -5.39 7.09 -3.48
CA ALA A 164 -5.88 8.46 -3.58
C ALA A 164 -6.21 8.80 -5.05
N ARG A 165 -7.28 9.58 -5.24
CA ARG A 165 -7.87 9.82 -6.59
C ARG A 165 -7.37 11.10 -7.24
N SER A 166 -6.72 11.95 -6.46
CA SER A 166 -6.16 13.24 -6.86
C SER A 166 -5.29 13.76 -5.71
N ASP A 167 -4.47 14.78 -5.99
CA ASP A 167 -3.68 15.42 -4.95
C ASP A 167 -4.55 16.10 -3.89
N PHE A 168 -5.72 16.62 -4.29
CA PHE A 168 -6.72 17.12 -3.35
C PHE A 168 -7.20 16.00 -2.41
N HIS A 169 -7.53 14.81 -2.94
CA HIS A 169 -7.95 13.68 -2.12
C HIS A 169 -6.81 13.25 -1.18
N ARG A 170 -5.56 13.17 -1.67
CA ARG A 170 -4.38 12.83 -0.85
C ARG A 170 -4.23 13.78 0.33
N ARG A 171 -4.26 15.09 0.09
CA ARG A 171 -4.17 16.12 1.15
C ARG A 171 -5.30 16.03 2.17
N VAL A 172 -6.51 15.69 1.73
CA VAL A 172 -7.65 15.45 2.65
C VAL A 172 -7.41 14.23 3.53
N LEU A 173 -6.88 13.12 2.98
CA LEU A 173 -6.57 11.92 3.75
C LEU A 173 -5.47 12.19 4.78
N GLU A 174 -4.40 12.87 4.38
CA GLU A 174 -3.28 13.26 5.26
C GLU A 174 -3.76 14.16 6.41
N ALA A 175 -4.50 15.24 6.09
CA ALA A 175 -5.04 16.13 7.11
C ALA A 175 -6.00 15.40 8.08
N THR A 176 -6.74 14.41 7.58
CA THR A 176 -7.65 13.60 8.40
C THR A 176 -6.88 12.61 9.28
N ALA A 177 -5.80 12.00 8.77
CA ALA A 177 -4.92 11.11 9.52
C ALA A 177 -4.28 11.80 10.73
N GLY A 178 -4.04 13.11 10.65
CA GLY A 178 -3.51 13.92 11.75
C GLY A 178 -4.50 14.21 12.89
N ILE A 179 -5.78 13.87 12.78
CA ILE A 179 -6.76 14.09 13.85
C ILE A 179 -6.50 13.07 14.98
N PRO A 180 -6.21 13.49 16.23
CA PRO A 180 -5.85 12.56 17.31
C PRO A 180 -6.97 11.60 17.72
N TYR A 181 -6.59 10.51 18.38
CA TYR A 181 -7.52 9.61 19.07
C TYR A 181 -8.36 10.35 20.10
N GLY A 182 -9.65 10.03 20.17
CA GLY A 182 -10.55 10.67 21.14
C GLY A 182 -10.85 12.12 20.81
N ALA A 183 -10.57 12.54 19.57
CA ALA A 183 -10.79 13.89 19.10
C ALA A 183 -11.65 13.93 17.83
N VAL A 184 -12.32 15.05 17.61
CA VAL A 184 -13.11 15.32 16.41
C VAL A 184 -12.79 16.69 15.83
N MET A 185 -12.88 16.79 14.50
CA MET A 185 -12.76 18.04 13.75
C MET A 185 -13.95 18.19 12.80
N SER A 186 -14.29 19.42 12.42
CA SER A 186 -15.34 19.64 11.42
C SER A 186 -14.82 19.45 9.99
N TYR A 187 -15.70 19.14 9.04
CA TYR A 187 -15.34 19.17 7.60
C TYR A 187 -14.78 20.53 7.16
N ALA A 188 -15.28 21.63 7.72
CA ALA A 188 -14.76 22.97 7.46
C ALA A 188 -13.35 23.18 8.05
N GLY A 189 -13.06 22.53 9.19
CA GLY A 189 -11.73 22.50 9.78
C GLY A 189 -10.73 21.80 8.88
N VAL A 190 -11.06 20.60 8.39
CA VAL A 190 -10.22 19.87 7.43
C VAL A 190 -10.01 20.68 6.15
N ALA A 191 -11.06 21.33 5.63
CA ALA A 191 -10.96 22.21 4.45
C ALA A 191 -9.99 23.39 4.68
N CYS A 192 -9.99 23.98 5.88
CA CYS A 192 -9.05 25.02 6.24
C CYS A 192 -7.62 24.49 6.44
N GLU A 193 -7.47 23.31 7.03
CA GLU A 193 -6.16 22.67 7.24
C GLU A 193 -5.42 22.42 5.93
N ILE A 194 -6.15 22.04 4.87
CA ILE A 194 -5.58 21.88 3.53
C ILE A 194 -5.47 23.19 2.74
N GLY A 195 -5.75 24.35 3.36
CA GLY A 195 -5.68 25.66 2.71
C GLY A 195 -6.76 25.89 1.65
N LYS A 196 -7.91 25.21 1.74
CA LYS A 196 -9.06 25.36 0.82
C LYS A 196 -10.37 25.57 1.59
N PRO A 197 -10.55 26.69 2.32
CA PRO A 197 -11.71 26.89 3.21
C PRO A 197 -13.09 26.72 2.55
N ALA A 198 -13.23 27.10 1.28
CA ALA A 198 -14.47 26.97 0.52
C ALA A 198 -14.81 25.52 0.10
N ALA A 199 -13.87 24.58 0.22
CA ALA A 199 -13.97 23.23 -0.32
C ALA A 199 -14.69 22.22 0.61
N VAL A 200 -15.50 22.67 1.56
CA VAL A 200 -16.14 21.81 2.60
C VAL A 200 -16.89 20.62 2.00
N ARG A 201 -17.71 20.83 0.97
CA ARG A 201 -18.45 19.74 0.31
C ARG A 201 -17.51 18.79 -0.44
N ALA A 202 -16.45 19.32 -1.06
CA ALA A 202 -15.45 18.50 -1.76
C ALA A 202 -14.66 17.63 -0.77
N VAL A 203 -14.32 18.14 0.41
CA VAL A 203 -13.72 17.36 1.50
C VAL A 203 -14.65 16.23 1.93
N ALA A 204 -15.93 16.52 2.16
CA ALA A 204 -16.91 15.49 2.52
C ALA A 204 -17.00 14.40 1.44
N GLN A 205 -17.02 14.77 0.15
CA GLN A 205 -17.02 13.81 -0.95
C GLN A 205 -15.72 13.01 -1.05
N ALA A 206 -14.57 13.63 -0.83
CA ALA A 206 -13.28 12.94 -0.80
C ALA A 206 -13.26 11.87 0.32
N LEU A 207 -13.71 12.21 1.53
CA LEU A 207 -13.76 11.27 2.66
C LEU A 207 -14.74 10.11 2.47
N ARG A 208 -15.78 10.23 1.62
CA ARG A 208 -16.63 9.08 1.22
C ARG A 208 -15.84 8.01 0.47
N TRP A 209 -14.73 8.40 -0.16
CA TRP A 209 -13.86 7.53 -0.93
C TRP A 209 -12.55 7.22 -0.21
N ASN A 210 -12.48 7.42 1.10
CA ASN A 210 -11.36 7.01 1.93
C ASN A 210 -11.06 5.51 1.72
N PRO A 211 -9.86 5.13 1.23
CA PRO A 211 -9.45 3.73 1.10
C PRO A 211 -8.98 3.14 2.43
N LEU A 212 -8.75 3.94 3.46
CA LEU A 212 -8.14 3.55 4.73
C LEU A 212 -9.01 3.99 5.92
N PRO A 213 -10.30 3.61 6.00
CA PRO A 213 -11.11 3.88 7.18
C PRO A 213 -10.44 3.34 8.45
N ILE A 214 -10.81 3.91 9.60
CA ILE A 214 -10.23 3.65 10.93
C ILE A 214 -8.84 4.30 11.08
N VAL A 215 -7.89 3.95 10.20
CA VAL A 215 -6.51 4.44 10.24
C VAL A 215 -6.41 5.88 9.75
N VAL A 216 -7.02 6.19 8.61
CA VAL A 216 -7.42 7.54 8.24
C VAL A 216 -8.81 7.75 8.84
N PRO A 217 -8.93 8.45 9.98
CA PRO A 217 -10.08 8.37 10.86
C PRO A 217 -11.20 9.29 10.39
N CYS A 218 -11.80 8.99 9.23
CA CYS A 218 -12.90 9.78 8.68
C CYS A 218 -14.16 9.80 9.58
N HIS A 219 -14.24 8.90 10.57
CA HIS A 219 -15.28 8.92 11.62
C HIS A 219 -15.10 10.08 12.61
N ARG A 220 -13.88 10.60 12.77
CA ARG A 220 -13.57 11.79 13.59
C ARG A 220 -13.95 13.11 12.91
N VAL A 221 -14.31 13.09 11.62
CA VAL A 221 -14.75 14.28 10.89
C VAL A 221 -16.26 14.41 10.95
N VAL A 222 -16.77 15.51 11.52
CA VAL A 222 -18.20 15.71 11.78
C VAL A 222 -18.76 17.00 11.18
N GLY A 223 -20.08 17.10 11.04
CA GLY A 223 -20.74 18.33 10.60
C GLY A 223 -20.54 19.47 11.59
N ALA A 224 -20.63 20.73 11.13
CA ALA A 224 -20.49 21.93 11.97
C ALA A 224 -21.57 22.04 13.08
N SER A 225 -22.68 21.32 12.98
CA SER A 225 -23.68 21.21 14.04
C SER A 225 -23.33 20.16 15.11
N GLY A 226 -22.35 19.29 14.86
CA GLY A 226 -22.07 18.09 15.66
C GLY A 226 -22.86 16.84 15.22
N ALA A 227 -23.73 16.96 14.21
CA ALA A 227 -24.48 15.81 13.69
C ALA A 227 -23.53 14.77 13.04
N LEU A 228 -23.78 13.50 13.35
CA LEU A 228 -23.13 12.37 12.71
C LEU A 228 -23.85 12.02 11.41
N THR A 229 -23.36 12.56 10.31
CA THR A 229 -23.85 12.24 8.96
C THR A 229 -22.86 11.36 8.20
N GLY A 230 -23.39 10.62 7.22
CA GLY A 230 -22.66 9.97 6.11
C GLY A 230 -21.31 9.33 6.47
N TYR A 231 -21.29 8.03 6.75
CA TYR A 231 -20.07 7.25 6.96
C TYR A 231 -20.07 6.00 6.10
N ALA A 232 -19.01 5.78 5.32
CA ALA A 232 -18.82 4.58 4.50
C ALA A 232 -20.11 4.12 3.77
N GLY A 233 -20.76 5.03 3.04
CA GLY A 233 -22.11 4.83 2.48
C GLY A 233 -23.19 5.40 3.39
N ALA A 234 -23.71 4.59 4.31
CA ALA A 234 -24.81 4.94 5.24
C ALA A 234 -24.60 4.38 6.67
N ARG A 235 -23.38 3.99 7.03
CA ARG A 235 -23.06 3.25 8.26
C ARG A 235 -22.81 4.16 9.45
N VAL A 236 -23.79 5.02 9.78
CA VAL A 236 -23.71 5.94 10.92
C VAL A 236 -23.49 5.18 12.24
N ALA A 237 -24.08 3.99 12.38
CA ALA A 237 -23.83 3.12 13.52
C ALA A 237 -22.35 2.72 13.69
N LEU A 238 -21.61 2.46 12.59
CA LEU A 238 -20.17 2.18 12.69
C LEU A 238 -19.38 3.42 13.14
N LYS A 239 -19.74 4.60 12.61
CA LYS A 239 -19.13 5.87 13.03
C LYS A 239 -19.31 6.09 14.52
N GLN A 240 -20.53 5.91 15.02
CA GLN A 240 -20.85 6.02 16.45
C GLN A 240 -20.06 5.01 17.28
N ARG A 241 -20.00 3.74 16.86
CA ARG A 241 -19.23 2.71 17.57
C ARG A 241 -17.75 3.03 17.65
N LEU A 242 -17.13 3.49 16.55
CA LEU A 242 -15.73 3.90 16.55
C LEU A 242 -15.48 5.12 17.44
N LEU A 243 -16.37 6.11 17.41
CA LEU A 243 -16.28 7.27 18.32
C LEU A 243 -16.42 6.84 19.79
N ALA A 244 -17.29 5.88 20.08
CA ALA A 244 -17.46 5.33 21.42
C ALA A 244 -16.19 4.59 21.90
N VAL A 245 -15.54 3.80 21.03
CA VAL A 245 -14.22 3.20 21.33
C VAL A 245 -13.23 4.28 21.73
N GLU A 246 -13.27 5.43 21.06
CA GLU A 246 -12.38 6.54 21.33
C GLU A 246 -12.76 7.41 22.54
N GLY A 247 -13.84 7.08 23.26
CA GLY A 247 -14.35 7.87 24.37
C GLY A 247 -14.93 9.22 23.93
N VAL A 248 -15.34 9.37 22.67
CA VAL A 248 -16.03 10.55 22.18
C VAL A 248 -17.54 10.38 22.40
N PRO A 249 -18.18 11.26 23.19
CA PRO A 249 -19.61 11.13 23.49
C PRO A 249 -20.46 11.38 22.24
N ALA A 250 -21.48 10.55 22.04
CA ALA A 250 -22.51 10.74 21.03
C ALA A 250 -23.88 10.53 21.66
N VAL A 251 -24.71 11.57 21.64
CA VAL A 251 -26.07 11.55 22.17
C VAL A 251 -27.03 11.16 21.05
N ARG A 252 -27.94 10.24 21.35
CA ARG A 252 -28.99 9.82 20.41
C ARG A 252 -30.12 10.85 20.41
N GLY A 253 -30.37 11.47 19.25
CA GLY A 253 -31.57 12.23 18.97
C GLY A 253 -32.72 11.32 18.51
N ARG A 254 -33.83 11.93 18.08
CA ARG A 254 -35.02 11.18 17.63
C ARG A 254 -34.72 10.29 16.42
N ASP A 255 -33.96 10.83 15.46
CA ASP A 255 -33.63 10.18 14.18
C ASP A 255 -32.12 10.19 13.86
N ASP A 256 -31.28 10.77 14.73
CA ASP A 256 -29.85 10.98 14.48
C ASP A 256 -28.97 10.80 15.74
N TYR A 257 -27.65 10.95 15.56
CA TYR A 257 -26.68 11.04 16.65
C TYR A 257 -25.93 12.35 16.56
N ARG A 258 -25.65 12.97 17.71
CA ARG A 258 -24.97 14.26 17.78
C ARG A 258 -23.87 14.25 18.84
N ILE A 259 -22.76 14.90 18.50
CA ILE A 259 -21.67 15.18 19.44
C ILE A 259 -22.05 16.39 20.31
N PRO A 260 -22.11 16.27 21.65
CA PRO A 260 -22.38 17.37 22.57
C PRO A 260 -21.12 18.24 22.73
N ARG A 261 -20.98 19.23 21.87
CA ARG A 261 -19.74 20.03 21.73
C ARG A 261 -19.39 20.88 22.93
N ASP A 262 -20.41 21.27 23.69
CA ASP A 262 -20.38 21.98 24.96
C ASP A 262 -19.96 21.10 26.15
N ALA A 263 -19.91 19.78 25.94
CA ALA A 263 -19.40 18.80 26.89
C ALA A 263 -18.06 18.21 26.43
N MET A 264 -17.26 18.97 25.69
CA MET A 264 -15.95 18.51 25.18
C MET A 264 -14.86 19.55 25.41
N TYR A 265 -13.64 19.05 25.64
CA TYR A 265 -12.45 19.88 25.72
C TYR A 265 -12.07 20.41 24.34
N VAL A 266 -11.49 21.61 24.29
CA VAL A 266 -11.30 22.37 23.05
C VAL A 266 -9.83 22.70 22.84
N ARG A 267 -9.29 22.39 21.67
CA ARG A 267 -7.97 22.89 21.23
C ARG A 267 -8.16 23.86 20.07
N THR A 268 -7.62 25.06 20.23
CA THR A 268 -7.63 26.10 19.20
C THR A 268 -6.46 25.94 18.23
N PRO A 269 -6.54 26.50 17.02
CA PRO A 269 -5.47 26.38 16.03
C PRO A 269 -4.17 27.00 16.56
N GLY A 270 -3.04 26.32 16.37
CA GLY A 270 -1.73 26.79 16.84
C GLY A 270 -1.48 26.69 18.35
N SER A 271 -2.48 26.35 19.16
CA SER A 271 -2.30 26.20 20.61
C SER A 271 -1.73 24.83 20.99
N ALA A 272 -0.81 24.83 21.95
CA ALA A 272 -0.31 23.66 22.67
C ALA A 272 -1.16 23.33 23.92
N GLU A 273 -2.22 24.10 24.17
CA GLU A 273 -3.14 23.91 25.30
C GLU A 273 -4.50 23.38 24.86
N TYR A 274 -5.20 22.71 25.77
CA TYR A 274 -6.63 22.43 25.66
C TYR A 274 -7.42 23.18 26.74
N CYS A 275 -8.62 23.61 26.39
CA CYS A 275 -9.49 24.46 27.19
C CYS A 275 -10.82 23.76 27.53
N LEU A 276 -11.50 24.28 28.54
CA LEU A 276 -12.94 24.08 28.71
C LEU A 276 -13.72 24.79 27.59
N PRO A 277 -14.90 24.27 27.20
CA PRO A 277 -15.74 24.89 26.19
C PRO A 277 -16.30 26.27 26.60
N SER A 278 -16.27 26.58 27.90
CA SER A 278 -16.63 27.88 28.48
C SER A 278 -15.46 28.86 28.63
N CYS A 279 -14.27 28.50 28.14
CA CYS A 279 -13.09 29.37 28.26
C CYS A 279 -13.27 30.66 27.44
N THR A 280 -13.04 31.81 28.07
CA THR A 280 -13.21 33.15 27.47
C THR A 280 -12.29 33.39 26.27
N TRP A 281 -11.13 32.74 26.20
CA TRP A 281 -10.23 32.81 25.04
C TRP A 281 -10.86 32.29 23.76
N LEU A 282 -11.85 31.40 23.85
CA LEU A 282 -12.50 30.84 22.67
C LEU A 282 -13.23 31.91 21.84
N GLU A 283 -13.63 33.02 22.45
CA GLU A 283 -14.26 34.16 21.76
C GLU A 283 -13.29 34.91 20.83
N ARG A 284 -11.98 34.78 21.07
CA ARG A 284 -10.92 35.49 20.34
C ARG A 284 -10.24 34.63 19.29
N VAL A 285 -10.72 33.41 19.08
CA VAL A 285 -10.07 32.44 18.18
C VAL A 285 -10.25 32.82 16.73
N GLU A 286 -9.14 33.09 16.07
CA GLU A 286 -9.10 33.16 14.61
C GLU A 286 -9.32 31.76 14.01
N GLN A 287 -10.15 31.68 12.97
CA GLN A 287 -10.50 30.42 12.29
C GLN A 287 -11.16 29.35 13.19
N PRO A 288 -12.31 29.65 13.83
CA PRO A 288 -13.00 28.73 14.74
C PRO A 288 -13.37 27.38 14.10
N GLN A 289 -13.44 27.30 12.77
CA GLN A 289 -13.67 26.07 12.03
C GLN A 289 -12.56 25.02 12.22
N ARG A 290 -11.31 25.43 12.50
CA ARG A 290 -10.15 24.55 12.74
C ARG A 290 -10.04 24.03 14.17
N ILE A 291 -11.00 24.38 15.03
CA ILE A 291 -11.08 23.86 16.40
C ILE A 291 -11.17 22.33 16.39
N VAL A 292 -10.33 21.69 17.20
CA VAL A 292 -10.39 20.26 17.52
C VAL A 292 -11.03 20.08 18.88
N ARG A 293 -11.91 19.09 19.03
CA ARG A 293 -12.57 18.78 20.30
C ARG A 293 -12.21 17.40 20.80
N PHE A 294 -11.91 17.28 22.08
CA PHE A 294 -11.52 16.02 22.72
C PHE A 294 -12.63 15.53 23.67
N GLY A 295 -12.92 14.24 23.63
CA GLY A 295 -13.92 13.60 24.49
C GLY A 295 -13.48 13.48 25.95
N SER A 296 -12.18 13.58 26.23
CA SER A 296 -11.64 13.48 27.59
C SER A 296 -10.36 14.30 27.76
N ARG A 297 -10.02 14.60 29.02
CA ARG A 297 -8.72 15.17 29.38
C ARG A 297 -7.57 14.24 28.98
N ALA A 298 -7.71 12.95 29.30
CA ALA A 298 -6.68 11.96 29.01
C ALA A 298 -6.35 11.87 27.52
N SER A 299 -7.33 12.01 26.62
CA SER A 299 -7.08 12.01 25.18
C SER A 299 -6.42 13.30 24.69
N ALA A 300 -6.73 14.46 25.29
CA ALA A 300 -6.04 15.71 25.00
C ALA A 300 -4.56 15.67 25.44
N GLU A 301 -4.30 15.18 26.65
CA GLU A 301 -2.95 15.05 27.20
C GLU A 301 -2.13 13.99 26.44
N ALA A 302 -2.74 12.86 26.06
CA ALA A 302 -2.10 11.86 25.22
C ALA A 302 -1.81 12.36 23.78
N ALA A 303 -2.45 13.45 23.36
CA ALA A 303 -2.12 14.17 22.13
C ALA A 303 -1.02 15.23 22.33
N GLY A 304 -0.43 15.31 23.54
CA GLY A 304 0.66 16.24 23.88
C GLY A 304 0.20 17.63 24.30
N LEU A 305 -1.08 17.81 24.63
CA LEU A 305 -1.62 19.12 25.03
C LEU A 305 -1.50 19.34 26.54
N ALA A 306 -1.16 20.56 26.93
CA ALA A 306 -1.19 21.00 28.33
C ALA A 306 -2.57 21.57 28.71
N PRO A 307 -2.98 21.49 29.99
CA PRO A 307 -4.17 22.20 30.45
C PRO A 307 -3.99 23.71 30.29
N CYS A 308 -4.99 24.38 29.74
CA CYS A 308 -4.99 25.84 29.64
C CYS A 308 -4.85 26.51 31.01
N THR A 309 -3.94 27.49 31.09
CA THR A 309 -3.63 28.19 32.33
C THR A 309 -4.76 29.09 32.84
N ASP A 310 -5.67 29.53 31.96
CA ASP A 310 -6.79 30.40 32.34
C ASP A 310 -8.01 29.63 32.85
N CYS A 311 -8.55 28.70 32.05
CA CYS A 311 -9.73 27.94 32.46
C CYS A 311 -9.41 26.71 33.32
N ARG A 312 -8.12 26.36 33.48
CA ARG A 312 -7.62 25.28 34.35
C ARG A 312 -8.46 23.99 34.29
N PRO A 313 -8.59 23.34 33.11
CA PRO A 313 -9.40 22.14 32.96
C PRO A 313 -8.87 20.93 33.76
N ASP A 314 -7.65 21.02 34.28
CA ASP A 314 -7.04 20.12 35.26
C ASP A 314 -7.69 20.25 36.65
N LEU A 315 -8.03 21.47 37.07
CA LEU A 315 -8.66 21.77 38.37
C LEU A 315 -10.19 21.78 38.29
N HIS A 316 -10.73 22.11 37.12
CA HIS A 316 -12.17 22.24 36.85
C HIS A 316 -12.58 21.33 35.68
N PRO A 317 -12.46 20.00 35.80
CA PRO A 317 -12.79 19.09 34.71
C PRO A 317 -14.29 19.11 34.37
N LEU A 318 -14.63 18.77 33.11
CA LEU A 318 -16.01 18.55 32.70
C LEU A 318 -16.61 17.38 33.49
N ALA A 319 -17.89 17.50 33.85
CA ALA A 319 -18.65 16.41 34.45
C ALA A 319 -18.72 15.23 33.48
N ARG A 320 -18.54 14.01 34.00
CA ARG A 320 -18.62 12.77 33.22
C ARG A 320 -20.04 12.22 33.20
#